data_AF-A0A7J4E3N1-F1
#
_entry.id   AF-A0A7J4E3N1-F1
#
_cell.length_a   1.000
_cell.length_b   1.000
_cell.length_c   1.000
_cell.angle_alpha   90.00
_cell.angle_beta   90.00
_cell.angle_gamma   90.00
#
_symmetry.space_group_name_H-M   'P 1'
#
loop_
_entity.id
_entity.type
_entity.pdbx_description
1 polymer ?
#
loop_
_entity_poly.entity_id
_entity_poly.type
_entity_poly.pdbx_seq_one_letter_code
_entity_poly.pdbx_strand_id
1 'polypeptide(L)'
;HAAEAVLNDPALILAFVRNLQNSLGLTVYESSLEDEMASSMLMDKVKLDFDDALQYYVAKKLGAEAIISYDKHFDKLDVARKEPADLLKARGSGLSLSPAAKPRR
;
A
#
# COMPACT_ATOMS: atom_id res chain seq x y z
N HIS A 1 8.13 -7.98 -9.95
CA HIS A 1 7.56 -7.66 -11.28
C HIS A 1 7.14 -6.19 -11.38
N ALA A 2 6.18 -5.69 -10.61
CA ALA A 2 5.73 -4.29 -10.72
C ALA A 2 6.85 -3.23 -10.56
N ALA A 3 7.73 -3.38 -9.57
CA ALA A 3 8.83 -2.41 -9.36
C ALA A 3 9.82 -2.37 -10.51
N GLU A 4 10.07 -3.51 -11.18
CA GLU A 4 10.96 -3.57 -12.33
C GLU A 4 10.31 -2.91 -13.55
N ALA A 5 9.02 -3.18 -13.81
CA ALA A 5 8.27 -2.56 -14.90
C ALA A 5 8.19 -1.02 -14.80
N VAL A 6 8.20 -0.48 -13.57
CA VAL A 6 8.12 0.97 -13.33
C VAL A 6 9.50 1.64 -13.31
N LEU A 7 10.48 1.03 -12.64
CA LEU A 7 11.79 1.66 -12.44
C LEU A 7 12.75 1.39 -13.60
N ASN A 8 12.72 0.18 -14.16
CA ASN A 8 13.54 -0.30 -15.28
C ASN A 8 15.04 0.07 -15.20
N ASP A 9 15.58 0.20 -13.99
CA ASP A 9 16.98 0.54 -13.71
C ASP A 9 17.45 -0.28 -12.48
N PRO A 10 18.51 -1.10 -12.62
CA PRO A 10 18.99 -1.95 -11.53
C PRO A 10 19.41 -1.20 -10.26
N ALA A 11 19.98 0.00 -10.39
CA ALA A 11 20.41 0.80 -9.25
C ALA A 11 19.21 1.39 -8.49
N LEU A 12 18.17 1.84 -9.21
CA LEU A 12 16.93 2.31 -8.60
C LEU A 12 16.17 1.16 -7.92
N ILE A 13 16.12 -0.02 -8.54
CA ILE A 13 15.49 -1.22 -7.95
C ILE A 13 16.22 -1.61 -6.66
N LEU A 14 17.55 -1.64 -6.67
CA LEU A 14 18.34 -1.96 -5.47
C LEU A 14 18.11 -0.95 -4.36
N ALA A 15 18.11 0.35 -4.68
CA ALA A 15 17.83 1.41 -3.71
C ALA A 15 16.44 1.27 -3.11
N PHE A 16 15.42 1.00 -3.94
CA PHE A 16 14.05 0.79 -3.50
C PHE A 16 13.92 -0.39 -2.52
N VAL A 17 14.45 -1.56 -2.88
CA VAL A 17 14.36 -2.77 -2.02
C VAL A 17 15.12 -2.56 -0.71
N ARG A 18 16.31 -1.94 -0.74
CA ARG A 18 17.04 -1.59 0.49
C ARG A 18 16.26 -0.64 1.39
N ASN A 19 15.54 0.32 0.82
CA ASN A 19 14.72 1.25 1.60
C ASN A 19 13.52 0.53 2.23
N LEU A 20 12.88 -0.42 1.54
CA LEU A 20 11.82 -1.25 2.14
C LEU A 20 12.35 -2.08 3.32
N GLN A 21 13.50 -2.74 3.15
CA GLN A 21 14.09 -3.59 4.19
C GLN A 21 14.47 -2.83 5.45
N ASN A 22 14.93 -1.57 5.32
CA ASN A 22 15.40 -0.76 6.43
C ASN A 22 14.35 0.23 6.96
N SER A 23 13.11 0.18 6.44
CA SER A 23 12.05 1.10 6.85
C SER A 23 11.54 0.77 8.25
N LEU A 24 11.64 1.73 9.17
CA LEU A 24 11.07 1.61 10.50
C LEU A 24 9.54 1.67 10.42
N GLY A 25 8.87 0.65 10.97
CA GLY A 25 7.41 0.55 10.96
C GLY A 25 6.82 -0.08 9.71
N LEU A 26 7.64 -0.67 8.82
CA LEU A 26 7.18 -1.56 7.77
C LEU A 26 7.49 -3.02 8.15
N THR A 27 6.52 -3.90 7.98
CA THR A 27 6.70 -5.35 8.12
C THR A 27 6.33 -6.01 6.81
N VAL A 28 7.21 -6.88 6.31
CA VAL A 28 6.94 -7.68 5.11
C VAL A 28 6.21 -8.94 5.54
N TYR A 29 5.03 -9.17 4.95
CA TYR A 29 4.28 -10.42 5.12
C TYR A 29 4.65 -11.38 3.98
N GLU A 30 5.22 -12.53 4.32
CA GLU A 30 5.47 -13.61 3.36
C GLU A 30 4.20 -14.47 3.25
N SER A 31 3.60 -14.52 2.06
CA SER A 31 2.43 -15.36 1.81
C SER A 31 2.81 -16.84 1.80
N SER A 32 1.98 -17.67 2.45
CA SER A 32 2.12 -19.13 2.34
C SER A 32 1.33 -19.69 1.16
N LEU A 33 1.58 -20.96 0.81
CA LEU A 33 0.79 -21.65 -0.21
C LEU A 33 -0.70 -21.71 0.18
N GLU A 34 -1.02 -21.82 1.46
CA GLU A 34 -2.40 -21.75 1.95
C GLU A 34 -3.03 -20.38 1.68
N ASP A 35 -2.26 -19.30 1.81
CA ASP A 35 -2.74 -17.96 1.48
C ASP A 35 -3.01 -17.82 -0.03
N GLU A 36 -2.12 -18.34 -0.87
CA GLU A 36 -2.28 -18.36 -2.32
C GLU A 36 -3.51 -19.19 -2.76
N MET A 37 -3.70 -20.38 -2.19
CA MET A 37 -4.87 -21.23 -2.45
C MET A 37 -6.17 -20.56 -2.01
N ALA A 38 -6.19 -19.95 -0.80
CA ALA A 38 -7.35 -19.23 -0.30
C ALA A 38 -7.71 -18.04 -1.21
N SER A 39 -6.71 -17.32 -1.70
CA SER A 39 -6.87 -16.18 -2.60
C SER A 39 -7.46 -16.62 -3.94
N SER A 40 -6.95 -17.71 -4.53
CA SER A 40 -7.50 -18.32 -5.74
C SER A 40 -8.98 -18.69 -5.59
N MET A 41 -9.37 -19.29 -4.46
CA MET A 41 -10.78 -19.60 -4.16
C MET A 41 -11.66 -18.36 -3.97
N LEU A 42 -11.07 -17.20 -3.66
CA LEU A 42 -11.79 -15.95 -3.43
C LEU A 42 -12.01 -15.14 -4.71
N MET A 43 -11.12 -15.24 -5.71
CA MET A 43 -11.14 -14.42 -6.94
C MET A 43 -12.52 -14.36 -7.60
N ASP A 44 -13.19 -15.50 -7.73
CA ASP A 44 -14.52 -15.57 -8.37
C ASP A 44 -15.62 -14.84 -7.59
N LYS A 45 -15.47 -14.73 -6.27
CA LYS A 45 -16.45 -14.08 -5.40
C LYS A 45 -16.27 -12.57 -5.40
N VAL A 46 -15.03 -12.09 -5.36
CA VAL A 46 -14.71 -10.65 -5.25
C VAL A 46 -14.43 -9.99 -6.60
N LYS A 47 -14.32 -10.78 -7.68
CA LYS A 47 -14.02 -10.32 -9.04
C LYS A 47 -12.75 -9.47 -9.08
N LEU A 48 -11.68 -10.02 -8.52
CA LEU A 48 -10.32 -9.46 -8.54
C LEU A 48 -9.40 -10.43 -9.30
N ASP A 49 -8.29 -9.92 -9.81
CA ASP A 49 -7.21 -10.79 -10.28
C ASP A 49 -6.50 -11.46 -9.09
N PHE A 50 -5.54 -12.33 -9.36
CA PHE A 50 -4.89 -13.12 -8.32
C PHE A 50 -4.10 -12.25 -7.34
N ASP A 51 -3.37 -11.24 -7.83
CA ASP A 51 -2.52 -10.38 -7.01
C ASP A 51 -3.39 -9.50 -6.09
N ASP A 52 -4.46 -8.91 -6.63
CA ASP A 52 -5.42 -8.12 -5.86
C ASP A 52 -6.19 -8.99 -4.85
N ALA A 53 -6.58 -10.21 -5.23
CA ALA A 53 -7.25 -11.14 -4.33
C ALA A 53 -6.33 -11.58 -3.17
N LEU A 54 -5.04 -11.79 -3.42
CA LEU A 54 -4.06 -12.12 -2.40
C LEU A 54 -3.84 -10.97 -1.42
N GLN A 55 -3.68 -9.75 -1.92
CA GLN A 55 -3.55 -8.56 -1.09
C GLN A 55 -4.78 -8.35 -0.20
N TYR A 56 -5.98 -8.50 -0.77
CA TYR A 56 -7.23 -8.42 -0.03
C TYR A 56 -7.38 -9.52 1.03
N TYR A 57 -7.08 -10.78 0.66
CA TYR A 57 -7.15 -11.91 1.58
C TYR A 57 -6.22 -11.72 2.78
N VAL A 58 -4.96 -11.34 2.54
CA VAL A 58 -3.98 -11.07 3.60
C VAL A 58 -4.42 -9.90 4.48
N ALA A 59 -4.93 -8.81 3.89
CA ALA A 59 -5.46 -7.68 4.65
C ALA A 59 -6.58 -8.11 5.61
N LYS A 60 -7.52 -8.95 5.16
CA LYS A 60 -8.56 -9.53 6.02
C LYS A 60 -8.00 -10.45 7.10
N LYS A 61 -7.11 -11.37 6.73
CA LYS A 61 -6.49 -12.34 7.65
C LYS A 61 -5.79 -11.63 8.80
N LEU A 62 -5.12 -10.51 8.52
CA LEU A 62 -4.39 -9.71 9.51
C LEU A 62 -5.27 -8.70 10.26
N GLY A 63 -6.56 -8.56 9.90
CA GLY A 63 -7.43 -7.55 10.49
C GLY A 63 -6.98 -6.11 10.20
N ALA A 64 -6.39 -5.87 9.02
CA ALA A 64 -5.92 -4.55 8.63
C ALA A 64 -7.09 -3.56 8.54
N GLU A 65 -6.87 -2.33 9.03
CA GLU A 65 -7.89 -1.27 8.99
C GLU A 65 -8.20 -0.84 7.54
N ALA A 66 -7.18 -0.80 6.68
CA ALA A 66 -7.32 -0.38 5.30
C ALA A 66 -6.21 -0.96 4.41
N ILE A 67 -6.52 -1.08 3.12
CA ILE A 67 -5.55 -1.29 2.04
C ILE A 67 -5.14 0.08 1.50
N ILE A 68 -3.83 0.36 1.50
CA ILE A 68 -3.30 1.60 0.92
C ILE A 68 -2.99 1.36 -0.56
N SER A 69 -3.84 1.88 -1.45
CA SER A 69 -3.70 1.66 -2.90
C SER A 69 -4.34 2.79 -3.71
N TYR A 70 -3.76 3.06 -4.88
CA TYR A 70 -4.37 3.91 -5.90
C TYR A 70 -5.36 3.14 -6.80
N ASP A 71 -5.39 1.81 -6.72
CA ASP A 71 -6.30 0.99 -7.52
C ASP A 71 -7.70 0.98 -6.91
N LYS A 72 -8.70 1.41 -7.68
CA LYS A 72 -10.10 1.48 -7.25
C LYS A 72 -10.79 0.12 -7.23
N HIS A 73 -10.16 -0.95 -7.69
CA HIS A 73 -10.72 -2.30 -7.61
C HIS A 73 -11.05 -2.73 -6.17
N PHE A 74 -10.38 -2.15 -5.16
CA PHE A 74 -10.66 -2.43 -3.75
C PHE A 74 -11.87 -1.64 -3.19
N ASP A 75 -12.42 -0.65 -3.89
CA ASP A 75 -13.52 0.19 -3.38
C ASP A 75 -14.83 -0.60 -3.14
N LYS A 76 -14.98 -1.77 -3.77
CA LYS A 76 -16.15 -2.65 -3.68
C LYS A 76 -16.06 -3.72 -2.57
N LEU A 77 -14.99 -3.70 -1.77
CA LEU A 77 -14.70 -4.71 -0.76
C LEU A 77 -15.07 -4.23 0.64
N ASP A 78 -15.02 -5.14 1.62
CA ASP A 78 -15.32 -4.82 3.02
C ASP A 78 -14.10 -4.24 3.79
N VAL A 79 -12.88 -4.48 3.32
CA VAL A 79 -11.69 -3.77 3.80
C VAL A 79 -11.61 -2.43 3.09
N ALA A 80 -11.57 -1.34 3.87
CA ALA A 80 -11.54 0.01 3.32
C ALA A 80 -10.29 0.24 2.46
N ARG A 81 -10.44 0.89 1.31
CA ARG A 81 -9.31 1.46 0.57
C ARG A 81 -9.04 2.89 1.03
N LYS A 82 -7.78 3.24 1.22
CA LYS A 82 -7.31 4.62 1.41
C LYS A 82 -6.18 4.91 0.42
N GLU A 83 -6.05 6.16 -0.01
CA GLU A 83 -4.87 6.58 -0.76
C GLU A 83 -3.79 7.11 0.20
N PRO A 84 -2.51 7.09 -0.18
CA PRO A 84 -1.43 7.63 0.65
C PRO A 84 -1.71 9.07 1.15
N ALA A 85 -2.35 9.90 0.34
CA ALA A 85 -2.71 11.27 0.69
C ALA A 85 -3.68 11.37 1.88
N ASP A 86 -4.54 10.36 2.09
CA ASP A 86 -5.52 10.37 3.18
C ASP A 86 -4.85 10.18 4.55
N LEU A 87 -3.71 9.48 4.58
CA LEU A 87 -2.89 9.30 5.79
C LEU A 87 -2.17 10.59 6.20
N LEU A 88 -1.83 11.45 5.22
CA LEU A 88 -1.16 12.72 5.49
C LEU A 88 -2.13 13.76 6.07
N LYS A 89 -3.39 13.75 5.61
CA LYS A 89 -4.46 14.64 6.13
C LYS A 89 -4.79 14.35 7.58
N ALA A 90 -4.77 13.08 7.99
CA ALA A 90 -5.00 12.68 9.38
C ALA A 90 -3.96 13.23 10.36
N ARG A 91 -2.75 13.57 9.89
CA ARG A 91 -1.69 14.24 10.68
C ARG A 91 -1.78 15.77 10.68
N GLY A 92 -2.64 16.35 9.84
CA GLY A 92 -2.69 17.77 9.51
C GLY A 92 -3.52 18.66 10.44
N SER A 93 -4.27 18.13 11.41
CA SER A 93 -4.99 18.96 12.39
C SER A 93 -4.08 19.56 13.48
N GLY A 94 -2.76 19.39 13.38
CA GLY A 94 -1.78 19.88 14.36
C GLY A 94 -0.62 20.72 13.81
N LEU A 95 -0.52 20.98 12.50
CA LEU A 95 0.50 21.90 11.96
C LEU A 95 -0.14 22.98 11.10
N SER A 96 -0.41 24.13 11.72
CA SER A 96 -0.58 25.38 10.98
C SER A 96 0.77 25.74 10.36
N LEU A 97 0.92 25.55 9.05
CA LEU A 97 1.98 26.22 8.31
C LEU A 97 1.62 27.71 8.27
N SER A 98 2.23 28.48 9.18
CA SER A 98 2.19 29.95 9.09
C SER A 98 2.87 30.38 7.79
N PRO A 99 2.35 31.41 7.08
CA PRO A 99 2.93 31.83 5.82
C PRO A 99 4.31 32.45 6.07
N ALA A 100 5.27 32.05 5.23
CA ALA A 100 6.65 32.50 5.28
C ALA A 100 6.74 34.03 5.36
N ALA A 101 7.46 34.55 6.36
CA ALA A 101 7.74 35.96 6.51
C ALA A 101 8.54 36.46 5.30
N LYS A 102 8.04 37.51 4.64
CA LYS A 102 8.75 38.21 3.57
C LYS A 102 10.08 38.78 4.08
N PRO A 103 11.17 38.75 3.29
CA PRO A 103 12.43 39.34 3.68
C PRO A 103 12.29 40.86 3.80
N ARG A 104 12.76 41.42 4.92
CA ARG A 104 12.89 42.87 5.09
C ARG A 104 14.04 43.37 4.21
N ARG A 105 13.77 44.46 3.48
CA ARG A 105 14.74 45.23 2.70
C ARG A 105 15.75 45.95 3.61
#